data_AF-A0A6P2FZN4-F1
#
_entry.id   AF-A0A6P2FZN4-F1
#
_cell.length_a   1.000
_cell.length_b   1.000
_cell.length_c   1.000
_cell.angle_alpha   90.00
_cell.angle_beta   90.00
_cell.angle_gamma   90.00
#
_symmetry.space_group_name_H-M   'P 1'
#
loop_
_entity.id
_entity.type
_entity.pdbx_description
1 polymer ?
#
loop_
_entity_poly.entity_id
_entity_poly.type
_entity_poly.pdbx_seq_one_letter_code
_entity_poly.pdbx_strand_id
1 'polypeptide(L)'
;MQANARQMREFRRRIQSVFQDPYASLNPRRGIRQALSEPLHVHRLGSPAEIEAKVRSTILEVGLTVAVLDKYPHEFSGGQRQRGGPER
;
A
#
# COMPACT_ATOMS: atom_id res chain seq x y z
N MET A 1 -8.56 -19.51 -4.10
CA MET A 1 -9.77 -18.68 -3.92
C MET A 1 -9.58 -17.40 -4.72
N GLN A 2 -10.43 -17.10 -5.70
CA GLN A 2 -10.22 -15.94 -6.58
C GLN A 2 -10.58 -14.64 -5.84
N ALA A 3 -9.57 -13.80 -5.60
CA ALA A 3 -9.81 -12.46 -5.08
C ALA A 3 -10.62 -11.67 -6.12
N ASN A 4 -11.80 -11.19 -5.71
CA ASN A 4 -12.74 -10.51 -6.60
C ASN A 4 -12.07 -9.27 -7.23
N ALA A 5 -11.95 -9.24 -8.56
CA ALA A 5 -11.17 -8.21 -9.28
C ALA A 5 -11.63 -6.76 -8.99
N ARG A 6 -12.89 -6.59 -8.57
CA ARG A 6 -13.46 -5.32 -8.13
C ARG A 6 -12.83 -4.80 -6.84
N GLN A 7 -12.72 -5.66 -5.83
CA GLN A 7 -12.14 -5.31 -4.53
C GLN A 7 -10.65 -4.97 -4.67
N MET A 8 -9.96 -5.64 -5.59
CA MET A 8 -8.54 -5.37 -5.84
C MET A 8 -8.30 -4.01 -6.52
N ARG A 9 -9.21 -3.60 -7.42
CA ARG A 9 -9.17 -2.25 -8.02
C ARG A 9 -9.45 -1.15 -7.00
N GLU A 10 -10.40 -1.38 -6.09
CA GLU A 10 -10.67 -0.43 -5.00
C GLU A 10 -9.48 -0.33 -4.04
N PHE A 11 -8.84 -1.45 -3.72
CA PHE A 11 -7.63 -1.47 -2.92
C PHE A 11 -6.49 -0.65 -3.57
N ARG A 12 -6.17 -0.92 -4.85
CA ARG A 12 -5.15 -0.17 -5.59
C ARG A 12 -5.42 1.34 -5.60
N ARG A 13 -6.68 1.74 -5.81
CA ARG A 13 -7.08 3.16 -5.74
C ARG A 13 -6.87 3.76 -4.35
N ARG A 14 -7.22 3.03 -3.30
CA ARG A 14 -7.02 3.47 -1.92
C ARG A 14 -5.54 3.63 -1.57
N ILE A 15 -4.69 2.73 -2.06
CA ILE A 15 -3.23 2.84 -1.97
C ILE A 15 -2.72 4.08 -2.71
N GLN A 16 -3.17 4.27 -3.95
CA GLN A 16 -2.78 5.42 -4.74
C GLN A 16 -3.18 6.74 -4.05
N SER A 17 -4.40 6.83 -3.51
CA SER A 17 -4.84 7.97 -2.71
C SER A 17 -3.99 8.20 -1.47
N VAL A 18 -3.62 7.14 -0.76
CA VAL A 18 -2.69 7.19 0.38
C VAL A 18 -1.34 7.77 -0.03
N PHE A 19 -0.81 7.44 -1.20
CA PHE A 19 0.48 8.00 -1.62
C PHE A 19 0.41 9.41 -2.19
N GLN A 20 -0.77 9.85 -2.65
CA GLN A 20 -1.03 11.25 -3.01
C GLN A 20 -1.17 12.14 -1.76
N ASP A 21 -1.90 11.66 -0.76
CA ASP A 21 -2.09 12.33 0.53
C ASP A 21 -1.86 11.38 1.72
N PRO A 22 -0.59 11.12 2.07
CA PRO A 22 -0.24 10.17 3.13
C PRO A 22 -0.62 10.65 4.53
N TYR A 23 -0.94 11.94 4.68
CA TYR A 23 -1.27 12.55 5.96
C TYR A 23 -2.78 12.59 6.22
N ALA A 24 -3.60 12.80 5.19
CA ALA A 24 -5.05 12.96 5.36
C ALA A 24 -5.80 11.64 5.57
N SER A 25 -5.20 10.50 5.20
CA SER A 25 -5.94 9.23 5.07
C SER A 25 -5.41 8.07 5.93
N LEU A 26 -4.23 8.21 6.54
CA LEU A 26 -3.62 7.16 7.35
C LEU A 26 -3.57 7.52 8.83
N ASN A 27 -3.90 6.57 9.68
CA ASN A 27 -3.69 6.72 11.11
C ASN A 27 -2.18 6.76 11.37
N PRO A 28 -1.61 7.85 11.91
CA PRO A 28 -0.18 8.04 12.04
C PRO A 28 0.50 7.03 12.98
N ARG A 29 -0.29 6.30 13.78
CA ARG A 29 0.17 5.24 14.69
C ARG A 29 0.24 3.85 14.05
N ARG A 30 -0.23 3.68 12.81
CA ARG A 30 -0.21 2.40 12.08
C ARG A 30 0.88 2.44 11.01
N GLY A 31 1.68 1.38 10.93
CA GLY A 31 2.69 1.22 9.88
C GLY A 31 2.04 1.03 8.51
N ILE A 32 2.78 1.34 7.44
CA ILE A 32 2.29 1.23 6.07
C ILE A 32 1.85 -0.21 5.77
N ARG A 33 2.65 -1.23 6.16
CA ARG A 33 2.25 -2.64 6.03
C ARG A 33 0.85 -2.90 6.58
N GLN A 34 0.59 -2.45 7.81
CA GLN A 34 -0.66 -2.72 8.50
C GLN A 34 -1.84 -2.00 7.84
N ALA A 35 -1.65 -0.73 7.46
CA ALA A 35 -2.68 0.02 6.75
C ALA A 35 -3.07 -0.61 5.41
N LEU A 36 -2.12 -1.27 4.74
CA LEU A 36 -2.33 -1.96 3.47
C LEU A 36 -2.89 -3.39 3.66
N SER A 37 -2.41 -4.13 4.65
CA SER A 37 -2.83 -5.53 4.86
C SER A 37 -4.15 -5.66 5.62
N GLU A 38 -4.50 -4.72 6.50
CA GLU A 38 -5.71 -4.76 7.31
C GLU A 38 -7.01 -4.87 6.51
N PRO A 39 -7.28 -4.05 5.47
CA PRO A 39 -8.49 -4.21 4.67
C PRO A 39 -8.53 -5.57 3.95
N LEU A 40 -7.38 -6.10 3.52
CA LEU A 40 -7.32 -7.42 2.90
C LEU A 40 -7.63 -8.54 3.89
N HIS A 41 -7.20 -8.42 5.15
CA HIS A 41 -7.54 -9.36 6.22
C HIS A 41 -9.03 -9.25 6.60
N VAL A 42 -9.55 -8.03 6.77
CA VAL A 42 -10.96 -7.78 7.13
C VAL A 42 -11.90 -8.35 6.07
N HIS A 43 -11.57 -8.17 4.79
CA HIS A 43 -12.36 -8.70 3.69
C HIS A 43 -12.01 -10.15 3.30
N ARG A 44 -11.10 -10.82 4.05
CA ARG A 44 -10.62 -12.19 3.79
C ARG A 44 -10.20 -12.42 2.33
N LEU A 45 -9.47 -11.45 1.77
CA LEU A 45 -9.05 -11.42 0.37
C LEU A 45 -7.76 -12.20 0.11
N GLY A 46 -7.76 -13.46 0.54
CA GLY A 46 -6.63 -14.38 0.42
C GLY A 46 -6.05 -14.80 1.76
N SER A 47 -5.11 -15.73 1.71
CA SER A 47 -4.34 -16.21 2.85
C SER A 47 -3.35 -15.14 3.32
N PRO A 48 -2.85 -15.18 4.57
CA PRO A 48 -1.87 -14.20 5.07
C PRO A 48 -0.66 -14.02 4.14
N ALA A 49 -0.14 -15.12 3.59
CA ALA A 49 0.95 -15.10 2.62
C ALA A 49 0.56 -14.43 1.28
N GLU A 50 -0.66 -14.66 0.79
CA GLU A 50 -1.16 -14.03 -0.45
C GLU A 50 -1.36 -12.53 -0.25
N ILE A 51 -1.88 -12.12 0.91
CA ILE A 51 -2.05 -10.72 1.30
C ILE A 51 -0.70 -10.01 1.32
N GLU A 52 0.31 -10.62 1.94
CA GLU A 52 1.65 -10.04 2.02
C GLU A 52 2.30 -9.89 0.64
N ALA A 53 2.21 -10.93 -0.20
CA ALA A 53 2.68 -10.86 -1.59
C ALA A 53 1.96 -9.74 -2.37
N LYS A 54 0.66 -9.56 -2.14
CA LYS A 54 -0.14 -8.53 -2.82
C LYS A 54 0.24 -7.12 -2.41
N VAL A 55 0.43 -6.91 -1.10
CA VAL A 55 0.88 -5.63 -0.55
C VAL A 55 2.25 -5.26 -1.12
N ARG A 56 3.20 -6.21 -1.16
CA ARG A 56 4.53 -6.01 -1.76
C ARG A 56 4.44 -5.68 -3.25
N SER A 57 3.66 -6.45 -4.03
CA SER A 57 3.46 -6.18 -5.46
C SER A 57 2.87 -4.79 -5.70
N THR A 58 1.89 -4.39 -4.89
CA THR A 58 1.22 -3.09 -5.09
C THR A 58 2.16 -1.92 -4.80
N ILE A 59 3.02 -2.03 -3.78
CA ILE A 59 4.08 -1.06 -3.50
C ILE A 59 5.04 -0.91 -4.69
N LEU A 60 5.44 -2.03 -5.29
CA LEU A 60 6.32 -2.01 -6.48
C LEU A 60 5.62 -1.41 -7.70
N GLU A 61 4.34 -1.73 -7.91
CA GLU A 61 3.52 -1.17 -9.01
C GLU A 61 3.38 0.35 -8.94
N VAL A 62 3.38 0.94 -7.73
CA VAL A 62 3.33 2.39 -7.54
C VAL A 62 4.71 3.06 -7.53
N GLY A 63 5.78 2.32 -7.85
CA GLY A 63 7.14 2.84 -7.94
C GLY A 63 7.86 2.98 -6.61
N LEU A 64 7.43 2.26 -5.57
CA LEU A 64 8.02 2.31 -4.24
C LEU A 64 8.77 1.01 -3.91
N THR A 65 9.73 1.10 -2.99
CA THR A 65 10.50 -0.08 -2.54
C THR A 65 9.77 -0.80 -1.42
N VAL A 66 9.91 -2.14 -1.32
CA VAL A 66 9.28 -2.91 -0.23
C VAL A 66 9.72 -2.49 1.17
N ALA A 67 10.88 -1.83 1.31
CA ALA A 67 11.39 -1.29 2.57
C ALA A 67 10.45 -0.23 3.18
N VAL A 68 9.55 0.34 2.38
CA VAL A 68 8.56 1.29 2.89
C VAL A 68 7.47 0.65 3.73
N LEU A 69 7.26 -0.66 3.61
CA LEU A 69 6.22 -1.37 4.36
C LEU A 69 6.49 -1.36 5.87
N ASP A 70 7.76 -1.33 6.26
CA ASP A 70 8.20 -1.23 7.65
C ASP A 70 8.14 0.19 8.22
N LYS A 71 7.87 1.19 7.38
CA LYS A 71 7.86 2.60 7.79
C LYS A 71 6.46 3.05 8.18
N TYR A 72 6.42 4.15 8.92
CA TYR A 72 5.20 4.87 9.23
C TYR A 72 4.90 5.95 8.17
N PRO A 73 3.62 6.37 8.05
CA PRO A 73 3.19 7.35 7.06
C PRO A 73 3.89 8.70 7.21
N HIS A 74 4.21 9.08 8.46
CA HIS A 74 4.92 10.32 8.77
C HIS A 74 6.40 10.28 8.40
N GLU A 75 7.01 9.10 8.32
CA GLU A 75 8.41 8.93 7.89
C GLU A 75 8.59 9.11 6.37
N PHE A 76 7.48 9.26 5.64
CA PHE A 76 7.48 9.46 4.20
C PHE A 76 7.70 10.92 3.75
N SER A 77 7.47 11.92 4.61
CA SER A 77 7.40 13.33 4.16
C SER A 77 8.70 13.96 3.69
N GLY A 78 9.86 13.43 4.04
CA GLY A 78 11.10 14.21 3.88
C GLY A 78 11.64 14.27 2.45
N GLY A 79 11.58 13.15 1.71
CA GLY A 79 12.36 13.04 0.46
C GLY A 79 11.90 12.01 -0.57
N GLN A 80 10.90 11.19 -0.28
CA GLN A 80 10.36 10.21 -1.25
C GLN A 80 9.45 10.86 -2.31
N ARG A 81 9.09 12.15 -2.15
CA ARG A 81 8.30 12.92 -3.13
C ARG A 81 9.04 13.25 -4.43
N GLN A 82 10.32 12.87 -4.60
CA GLN A 82 11.14 13.53 -5.61
C GLN A 82 11.58 12.77 -6.86
N ARG A 83 11.39 11.46 -7.03
CA ARG A 83 11.57 10.79 -8.35
C ARG A 83 11.38 9.27 -8.23
N GLY A 84 10.41 8.77 -8.97
CA GLY A 84 10.15 7.34 -9.15
C GLY A 84 8.99 7.09 -10.12
N GLY A 85 8.72 8.04 -11.01
CA GLY A 85 7.94 7.73 -12.20
C GLY A 85 8.83 6.87 -13.11
N PRO A 86 8.30 5.83 -13.76
CA PRO A 86 9.07 5.09 -14.75
C PRO A 86 9.45 6.07 -15.87
N GLU A 87 10.74 6.40 -15.95
CA GLU A 87 11.32 6.82 -17.21
C GLU A 87 11.21 5.62 -18.16
N ARG A 88 10.84 5.93 -19.41
CA ARG A 88 10.53 4.96 -20.47
C ARG A 88 11.65 3.96 -20.72
#